data_AF-A0A9W4IH16-F1
#
_entry.id   AF-A0A9W4IH16-F1
#
_cell.length_a   1.000
_cell.length_b   1.000
_cell.length_c   1.000
_cell.angle_alpha   90.00
_cell.angle_beta   90.00
_cell.angle_gamma   90.00
#
_symmetry.space_group_name_H-M   'P 1'
#
loop_
_entity.id
_entity.type
_entity.pdbx_description
1 polymer ?
#
loop_
_entity_poly.entity_id
_entity_poly.type
_entity_poly.pdbx_seq_one_letter_code
_entity_poly.pdbx_strand_id
1 'polypeptide(L)'
;MYRRLRQEAWLAKEFFQHGAPRMAKIDLYMRRMVAFRQKLSVAVHICGGQPAQALELLSIRHKNTHSGGYRNVFIEDGMVAMVTSYYKGFYASNDVKIIHRYLPWDVGELVVWYLWLVLPFVE
;
A
#
# COMPACT_ATOMS: atom_id res chain seq x y z
N MET A 1 -13.21 -0.50 -8.55
CA MET A 1 -13.63 -1.93 -8.54
C MET A 1 -14.41 -2.45 -9.77
N TYR A 2 -15.71 -2.16 -9.93
CA TYR A 2 -16.63 -2.89 -10.84
C TYR A 2 -16.26 -2.84 -12.33
N ARG A 3 -15.64 -1.75 -12.78
CA ARG A 3 -15.19 -1.59 -14.17
C ARG A 3 -14.10 -2.60 -14.54
N ARG A 4 -13.12 -2.85 -13.66
CA ARG A 4 -12.07 -3.87 -13.88
C ARG A 4 -12.60 -5.29 -13.76
N LEU A 5 -13.49 -5.55 -12.80
CA LEU A 5 -14.10 -6.89 -12.65
C LEU A 5 -14.87 -7.32 -13.92
N ARG A 6 -15.39 -6.36 -14.71
CA ARG A 6 -16.05 -6.64 -15.99
C ARG A 6 -15.09 -6.74 -17.18
N GLN A 7 -13.93 -6.10 -17.12
CA GLN A 7 -12.92 -6.14 -18.19
C GLN A 7 -12.20 -7.49 -18.24
N GLU A 8 -12.03 -8.13 -17.08
CA GLU A 8 -11.38 -9.42 -16.93
C GLU A 8 -12.41 -10.56 -16.94
N ALA A 9 -12.43 -11.37 -18.01
CA ALA A 9 -13.45 -12.40 -18.22
C ALA A 9 -13.54 -13.43 -17.07
N TRP A 10 -12.40 -13.77 -16.46
CA TRP A 10 -12.34 -14.72 -15.35
C TRP A 10 -12.88 -14.12 -14.05
N LEU A 11 -12.58 -12.83 -13.76
CA LEU A 11 -13.14 -12.11 -12.60
C LEU A 11 -14.64 -11.89 -12.77
N ALA A 12 -15.10 -11.60 -13.99
CA ALA A 12 -16.52 -11.45 -14.29
C ALA A 12 -17.29 -12.74 -13.96
N LYS A 13 -16.77 -13.91 -14.37
CA LYS A 13 -17.35 -15.22 -14.05
C LYS A 13 -17.39 -15.49 -12.55
N GLU A 14 -16.42 -14.98 -11.80
CA GLU A 14 -16.33 -15.25 -10.38
C GLU A 14 -17.24 -14.36 -9.52
N PHE A 15 -17.30 -13.06 -9.86
CA PHE A 15 -17.96 -12.02 -9.09
C PHE A 15 -19.34 -11.60 -9.62
N PHE A 16 -19.73 -12.02 -10.83
CA PHE A 16 -21.07 -11.78 -11.38
C PHE A 16 -21.79 -13.09 -11.68
N GLN A 17 -23.11 -13.07 -11.49
CA GLN A 17 -24.01 -14.15 -11.85
C GLN A 17 -25.25 -13.54 -12.50
N HIS A 18 -25.59 -13.97 -13.72
CA HIS A 18 -26.68 -13.39 -14.53
C HIS A 18 -26.61 -11.86 -14.67
N GLY A 19 -25.41 -11.29 -14.80
CA GLY A 19 -25.19 -9.84 -14.91
C GLY A 19 -25.28 -9.07 -13.58
N ALA A 20 -25.71 -9.73 -12.50
CA ALA A 20 -25.78 -9.16 -11.17
C ALA A 20 -24.50 -9.48 -10.35
N PRO A 21 -23.94 -8.51 -9.61
CA PRO A 21 -22.80 -8.73 -8.74
C PRO A 21 -23.15 -9.62 -7.53
N ARG A 22 -22.28 -10.58 -7.22
CA ARG A 22 -22.39 -11.47 -6.07
C ARG A 22 -21.90 -10.78 -4.80
N MET A 23 -22.78 -10.03 -4.14
CA MET A 23 -22.46 -9.22 -2.95
C MET A 23 -21.67 -10.01 -1.88
N ALA A 24 -22.09 -11.21 -1.52
CA ALA A 24 -21.39 -12.02 -0.51
C ALA A 24 -19.91 -12.32 -0.85
N LYS A 25 -19.58 -12.51 -2.14
CA LYS A 25 -18.19 -12.72 -2.57
C LYS A 25 -17.39 -11.42 -2.53
N ILE A 26 -18.02 -10.31 -2.92
CA ILE A 26 -17.41 -8.97 -2.84
C ILE A 26 -17.11 -8.65 -1.38
N ASP A 27 -18.06 -8.84 -0.48
CA ASP A 27 -17.89 -8.58 0.96
C ASP A 27 -16.78 -9.44 1.56
N LEU A 28 -16.73 -10.73 1.21
CA LEU A 28 -15.67 -11.63 1.64
C LEU A 28 -14.30 -11.17 1.14
N TYR A 29 -14.20 -10.77 -0.13
CA TYR A 29 -12.98 -10.20 -0.70
C TYR A 29 -12.54 -8.95 0.05
N MET A 30 -13.46 -8.01 0.29
CA MET A 30 -13.17 -6.77 1.02
C MET A 30 -12.68 -7.04 2.45
N ARG A 31 -13.29 -8.00 3.16
CA ARG A 31 -12.83 -8.41 4.51
C ARG A 31 -11.43 -9.02 4.48
N ARG A 32 -11.15 -9.91 3.52
CA ARG A 32 -9.81 -10.52 3.34
C ARG A 32 -8.77 -9.46 3.02
N MET A 33 -9.13 -8.47 2.21
CA MET A 33 -8.25 -7.36 1.84
C MET A 33 -7.92 -6.48 3.05
N VAL A 34 -8.90 -6.16 3.91
CA VAL A 34 -8.65 -5.41 5.16
C VAL A 34 -7.68 -6.17 6.05
N ALA A 35 -7.92 -7.47 6.26
CA ALA A 35 -7.05 -8.32 7.07
C ALA A 35 -5.63 -8.45 6.48
N PHE A 36 -5.53 -8.59 5.16
CA PHE A 36 -4.25 -8.62 4.45
C PHE A 36 -3.49 -7.31 4.64
N ARG A 37 -4.13 -6.15 4.43
CA ARG A 37 -3.50 -4.84 4.60
C ARG A 37 -3.01 -4.64 6.03
N GLN A 38 -3.80 -5.04 7.03
CA GLN A 38 -3.37 -4.98 8.44
C GLN A 38 -2.09 -5.80 8.67
N LYS A 39 -2.05 -7.04 8.20
CA LYS A 39 -0.86 -7.90 8.33
C LYS A 39 0.34 -7.35 7.57
N LEU A 40 0.13 -6.85 6.35
CA LEU A 40 1.19 -6.26 5.54
C LEU A 40 1.76 -5.01 6.23
N SER A 41 0.91 -4.13 6.77
CA SER A 41 1.35 -2.96 7.53
C SER A 41 2.19 -3.34 8.75
N VAL A 42 1.83 -4.39 9.48
CA VAL A 42 2.62 -4.90 10.62
C VAL A 42 3.96 -5.45 10.15
N ALA A 43 3.98 -6.27 9.09
CA ALA A 43 5.21 -6.83 8.54
C ALA A 43 6.17 -5.73 8.08
N VAL A 44 5.65 -4.74 7.34
CA VAL A 44 6.37 -3.56 6.88
C VAL A 44 6.96 -2.75 8.05
N HIS A 45 6.19 -2.58 9.12
CA HIS A 45 6.63 -1.85 10.32
C HIS A 45 7.74 -2.57 11.10
N ILE A 46 7.63 -3.89 11.27
CA ILE A 46 8.61 -4.69 12.02
C ILE A 46 9.90 -4.91 11.22
N CYS A 47 9.77 -5.12 9.91
CA CYS A 47 10.88 -5.52 9.06
C CYS A 47 11.61 -4.34 8.40
N GLY A 48 11.03 -3.14 8.34
CA GLY A 48 11.63 -1.94 7.73
C GLY A 48 12.73 -1.26 8.56
N GLY A 49 13.44 -1.99 9.42
CA GLY A 49 14.48 -1.47 10.30
C GLY A 49 13.94 -0.97 11.65
N GLN A 50 14.44 0.17 12.16
CA GLN A 50 13.95 0.72 13.44
C GLN A 50 12.42 0.93 13.37
N PRO A 51 11.66 0.57 14.41
CA PRO A 51 10.21 0.76 14.41
C PRO A 51 9.88 2.21 14.07
N ALA A 52 9.21 2.44 12.95
CA ALA A 52 8.74 3.77 12.60
C ALA A 52 7.76 4.23 13.68
N GLN A 53 7.80 5.50 14.11
CA GLN A 53 6.75 5.98 15.01
C GLN A 53 5.40 5.75 14.30
N ALA A 54 4.40 5.14 14.94
CA ALA A 54 3.21 4.59 14.26
C ALA A 54 2.51 5.57 13.28
N LEU A 55 2.65 6.87 13.53
CA LEU A 55 2.14 7.96 12.69
C LEU A 55 2.84 8.08 11.32
N GLU A 56 4.13 7.70 11.22
CA GLU A 56 4.89 7.68 9.96
C GLU A 56 4.41 6.59 9.02
N LEU A 57 3.95 5.45 9.55
CA LEU A 57 3.42 4.35 8.74
C LEU A 57 2.10 4.73 8.06
N LEU A 58 1.27 5.51 8.76
CA LEU A 58 -0.04 5.95 8.29
C LEU A 58 0.04 7.09 7.26
N SER A 59 1.19 7.77 7.15
CA SER A 59 1.41 8.86 6.21
C SER A 59 2.13 8.44 4.92
N ILE A 60 2.48 7.16 4.78
CA ILE A 60 3.11 6.60 3.57
C ILE A 60 2.17 6.70 2.38
N ARG A 61 2.66 7.32 1.31
CA ARG A 61 1.97 7.45 0.03
C ARG A 61 2.65 6.58 -1.02
N HIS A 62 1.87 5.85 -1.81
CA HIS A 62 2.38 5.09 -2.96
C HIS A 62 2.38 5.91 -4.27
N LYS A 63 1.63 7.02 -4.32
CA LYS A 63 1.54 7.93 -5.48
C LYS A 63 1.70 9.38 -5.06
N ASN A 64 2.18 10.21 -5.98
CA ASN A 64 2.21 11.64 -5.78
C ASN A 64 0.78 12.19 -5.74
N THR A 65 0.50 13.15 -4.87
CA THR A 65 -0.81 13.81 -4.81
C THR A 65 -0.80 15.08 -5.65
N HIS A 66 -1.97 15.45 -6.18
CA HIS A 66 -2.12 16.68 -6.97
C HIS A 66 -1.71 17.93 -6.16
N SER A 67 -1.93 17.92 -4.85
CA SER A 67 -1.55 19.00 -3.92
C SER A 67 -0.06 19.02 -3.54
N GLY A 68 0.82 18.39 -4.34
CA GLY A 68 2.27 18.46 -4.17
C GLY A 68 2.87 17.49 -3.14
N GLY A 69 2.11 16.50 -2.66
CA GLY A 69 2.63 15.47 -1.77
C GLY A 69 3.43 14.42 -2.54
N TYR A 70 4.71 14.27 -2.23
CA TYR A 70 5.55 13.21 -2.80
C TYR A 70 5.14 11.81 -2.31
N ARG A 71 5.35 10.81 -3.16
CA ARG A 71 5.28 9.39 -2.80
C ARG A 71 6.46 9.02 -1.89
N ASN A 72 6.23 8.00 -1.08
CA ASN A 72 7.16 7.47 -0.10
C ASN A 72 7.66 6.06 -0.48
N VAL A 73 7.06 5.39 -1.47
CA VAL A 73 7.47 4.02 -1.87
C VAL A 73 8.34 4.07 -3.13
N PHE A 74 9.52 3.46 -3.06
CA PHE A 74 10.51 3.41 -4.13
C PHE A 74 11.09 2.00 -4.27
N ILE A 75 11.72 1.75 -5.43
CA ILE A 75 12.52 0.54 -5.67
C ILE A 75 13.94 1.02 -5.96
N GLU A 76 14.90 0.53 -5.19
CA GLU A 76 16.31 0.89 -5.25
C GLU A 76 17.13 -0.39 -5.09
N ASP A 77 18.01 -0.68 -6.04
CA ASP A 77 18.80 -1.92 -6.12
C ASP A 77 17.98 -3.21 -5.96
N GLY A 78 16.77 -3.22 -6.54
CA GLY A 78 15.84 -4.35 -6.47
C GLY A 78 15.10 -4.48 -5.14
N MET A 79 15.37 -3.64 -4.15
CA MET A 79 14.67 -3.63 -2.87
C MET A 79 13.60 -2.55 -2.82
N VAL A 80 12.51 -2.84 -2.11
CA VAL A 80 11.47 -1.83 -1.84
C VAL A 80 11.91 -0.97 -0.66
N ALA A 81 11.97 0.34 -0.88
CA ALA A 81 12.31 1.34 0.12
C ALA A 81 11.10 2.22 0.45
N MET A 82 10.88 2.44 1.73
CA MET A 82 9.95 3.45 2.23
C MET A 82 10.72 4.65 2.74
N VAL A 83 10.48 5.80 2.11
CA VAL A 83 11.17 7.05 2.37
C VAL A 83 10.23 7.96 3.14
N THR A 84 10.50 8.16 4.42
CA THR A 84 9.73 9.08 5.28
C THR A 84 10.59 10.30 5.64
N SER A 85 9.95 11.47 5.72
CA SER A 85 10.58 12.70 6.18
C SER A 85 10.15 12.98 7.61
N TYR A 86 11.11 13.12 8.51
CA TYR A 86 10.88 13.43 9.92
C TYR A 86 11.14 14.91 10.20
N TYR A 87 10.10 15.62 10.68
CA TYR A 87 10.13 17.05 10.97
C TYR A 87 10.15 17.30 12.49
N LYS A 88 11.21 16.86 13.19
CA LYS A 88 11.42 17.29 14.60
C LYS A 88 12.44 18.42 14.62
N GLY A 89 12.01 19.59 15.10
CA GLY A 89 12.88 20.78 15.18
C GLY A 89 12.88 21.66 13.93
N PHE A 90 11.94 21.46 12.99
CA PHE A 90 11.84 22.27 11.76
C PHE A 90 11.77 23.77 12.04
N TYR A 91 10.95 24.19 13.02
CA TYR A 91 10.84 25.59 13.43
C TYR A 91 12.10 26.16 14.10
N ALA A 92 13.02 25.31 14.57
CA ALA A 92 14.24 25.72 15.26
C ALA A 92 15.51 25.63 14.40
N SER A 93 15.54 24.76 13.38
CA SER A 93 16.76 24.41 12.63
C SER A 93 16.59 24.28 11.11
N ASN A 94 15.35 24.29 10.60
CA ASN A 94 15.02 24.04 9.19
C ASN A 94 15.61 22.72 8.64
N ASP A 95 15.90 21.75 9.51
CA ASP A 95 16.46 20.46 9.10
C ASP A 95 15.34 19.43 8.89
N VAL A 96 15.35 18.78 7.72
CA VAL A 96 14.40 17.72 7.35
C VAL A 96 15.19 16.42 7.24
N LYS A 97 14.99 15.53 8.20
CA LYS A 97 15.67 14.24 8.18
C LYS A 97 14.91 13.27 7.28
N ILE A 98 15.53 12.88 6.18
CA ILE A 98 15.02 11.83 5.28
C ILE A 98 15.51 10.47 5.80
N ILE A 99 14.58 9.53 5.95
CA ILE A 99 14.87 8.18 6.44
C ILE A 99 14.45 7.18 5.37
N HIS A 100 15.43 6.41 4.88
CA HIS A 100 15.20 5.31 3.94
C HIS A 100 15.06 4.01 4.74
N ARG A 101 13.95 3.32 4.55
CA ARG A 101 13.64 2.04 5.21
C ARG A 101 13.49 0.96 4.15
N TYR A 102 14.51 0.11 4.02
CA TYR A 102 14.48 -1.01 3.09
C TYR A 102 13.73 -2.19 3.70
N LEU A 103 12.87 -2.80 2.89
CA LEU A 103 12.13 -4.00 3.27
C LEU A 103 12.91 -5.25 2.84
N PRO A 104 12.85 -6.34 3.63
CA PRO A 104 13.27 -7.64 3.16
C PRO A 104 12.54 -8.01 1.87
N TRP A 105 13.21 -8.77 1.02
CA TRP A 105 12.71 -9.13 -0.30
C TRP A 105 11.26 -9.63 -0.29
N ASP A 106 10.94 -10.59 0.58
CA ASP A 106 9.60 -11.19 0.68
C ASP A 106 8.52 -10.16 1.03
N VAL A 107 8.84 -9.21 1.93
CA VAL A 107 7.90 -8.17 2.34
C VAL A 107 7.76 -7.11 1.25
N GLY A 108 8.87 -6.74 0.59
CA GLY A 108 8.87 -5.82 -0.54
C GLY A 108 8.03 -6.34 -1.71
N GLU A 109 8.20 -7.61 -2.07
CA GLU A 109 7.42 -8.27 -3.12
C GLU A 109 5.91 -8.22 -2.81
N LEU A 110 5.52 -8.52 -1.57
CA LEU A 110 4.12 -8.41 -1.14
C LEU A 110 3.56 -6.99 -1.27
N VAL A 111 4.38 -5.95 -0.98
CA VAL A 111 3.98 -4.54 -1.20
C VAL A 111 3.74 -4.28 -2.69
N VAL A 112 4.64 -4.74 -3.57
CA VAL A 112 4.50 -4.56 -5.01
C VAL A 112 3.26 -5.28 -5.53
N TRP A 113 3.02 -6.53 -5.16
CA TRP A 113 1.82 -7.27 -5.54
C TRP A 113 0.56 -6.61 -5.03
N TYR A 114 0.57 -6.08 -3.80
CA TYR A 114 -0.57 -5.33 -3.27
C TYR A 114 -0.88 -4.09 -4.11
N LEU A 115 0.13 -3.27 -4.42
CA LEU A 115 -0.04 -2.05 -5.21
C LEU A 115 -0.49 -2.35 -6.65
N TRP A 116 -0.02 -3.46 -7.23
CA TRP A 116 -0.31 -3.80 -8.63
C TRP A 116 -1.63 -4.55 -8.80
N LEU A 117 -1.86 -5.61 -8.01
CA LEU A 117 -2.95 -6.56 -8.23
C LEU A 117 -4.17 -6.26 -7.37
N VAL A 118 -4.00 -5.64 -6.19
CA VAL A 118 -5.09 -5.45 -5.23
C VAL A 118 -5.61 -4.02 -5.23
N LEU A 119 -4.71 -3.05 -5.01
CA LEU A 119 -5.04 -1.64 -4.84
C LEU A 119 -5.97 -1.07 -5.93
N PRO A 120 -5.79 -1.39 -7.23
CA PRO A 120 -6.66 -0.82 -8.27
C PRO A 120 -8.12 -1.30 -8.25
N PHE A 121 -8.42 -2.34 -7.48
CA PHE A 121 -9.80 -2.78 -7.25
C PHE A 121 -10.45 -2.05 -6.08
N VAL A 122 -9.67 -1.40 -5.22
CA VAL A 122 -10.09 -0.76 -3.98
C VAL A 122 -10.25 0.75 -4.15
N GLU A 123 -9.35 1.36 -4.91
CA GLU A 123 -9.43 2.77 -5.33
C GLU A 123 -10.53 3.00 -6.40
#